data_AF-A0A6P5AA96-F1
#
_entry.id   AF-A0A6P5AA96-F1
#
_cell.length_a   1.000
_cell.length_b   1.000
_cell.length_c   1.000
_cell.angle_alpha   90.00
_cell.angle_beta   90.00
_cell.angle_gamma   90.00
#
_symmetry.space_group_name_H-M   'P 1'
#
loop_
_entity.id
_entity.type
_entity.pdbx_description
1 polymer ?
#
loop_
_entity_poly.entity_id
_entity_poly.type
_entity_poly.pdbx_seq_one_letter_code
_entity_poly.pdbx_strand_id
1 'polypeptide(L)'
;MPRLCAEIIKRAPDWCKSRCCPKGPVMDWDTYKRAVKEFNPAVEETFLQKSTEHLHDQAEVIMVHTGASCSDSIVILRPSWLGKDVFGPTLAPEDFSERLTRTTEDLVTKDEIYRIFEGKSDPELVITLLQKFQLCHSYNGKEFIFPCLLTQEMPKDAWVPTGEPLALYFGKGWRCRDLTDMFSSDFFPRVQTLLMTKMSNRPILWKGGAKCFDSDVEALVQMSSEGRTVYICTRSVEGDREQCHHMMRILEELVVGVLQESSPGTDTTQLILSARALKEHRDNLLNHAYTLEEVKVARAENGVLVNRAGGYSERVLDVMCKTSKHRSPSHGSDPMKIPRSRADWDWDLRGISLTSSQSGSPTHSIGVAGRDNVVVIAGPGASVSVSGTGAADVSVSSVDESDAGSQYWQDEVFTALTTDMQCSDDQERSAEPMSPTLQSTVIEGHANTVVKADDGSVVSVRTSGDGQDTTASESKDVVDLLDPMSIELD
;
A
#
# COMPACT_ATOMS: atom_id res chain seq x y z
N MET A 1 -15.91 -14.39 19.48
CA MET A 1 -16.27 -13.41 18.43
C MET A 1 -17.39 -13.92 17.52
N PRO A 2 -17.32 -15.11 16.87
CA PRO A 2 -18.30 -15.52 15.85
C PRO A 2 -19.77 -15.53 16.32
N ARG A 3 -20.03 -15.96 17.57
CA ARG A 3 -21.37 -15.97 18.16
C ARG A 3 -21.98 -14.57 18.28
N LEU A 4 -21.17 -13.57 18.65
CA LEU A 4 -21.62 -12.18 18.79
C LEU A 4 -21.97 -11.61 17.42
N CYS A 5 -21.07 -11.79 16.43
CA CYS A 5 -21.27 -11.36 15.05
C CYS A 5 -22.56 -11.95 14.45
N ALA A 6 -22.78 -13.26 14.61
CA ALA A 6 -23.98 -13.92 14.10
C ALA A 6 -25.28 -13.37 14.71
N GLU A 7 -25.30 -13.08 16.02
CA GLU A 7 -26.47 -12.48 16.66
C GLU A 7 -26.68 -11.00 16.28
N ILE A 8 -25.60 -10.25 16.04
CA ILE A 8 -25.69 -8.89 15.48
C ILE A 8 -26.38 -8.93 14.10
N ILE A 9 -25.89 -9.77 13.18
CA ILE A 9 -26.45 -9.91 11.83
C ILE A 9 -27.93 -10.30 11.90
N LYS A 10 -28.27 -11.27 12.74
CA LYS A 10 -29.65 -11.74 12.92
C LYS A 10 -30.60 -10.65 13.42
N ARG A 11 -30.12 -9.73 14.27
CA ARG A 11 -30.94 -8.65 14.87
C ARG A 11 -30.93 -7.35 14.06
N ALA A 12 -29.92 -7.12 13.22
CA ALA A 12 -29.78 -5.91 12.42
C ALA A 12 -31.05 -5.52 11.62
N PRO A 13 -31.80 -6.46 11.00
CA PRO A 13 -33.04 -6.12 10.30
C PRO A 13 -34.12 -5.51 11.19
N ASP A 14 -34.22 -5.94 12.45
CA ASP A 14 -35.21 -5.42 13.39
C ASP A 14 -34.77 -4.10 14.01
N TRP A 15 -33.46 -3.95 14.24
CA TRP A 15 -32.87 -2.67 14.61
C TRP A 15 -33.08 -1.59 13.54
N CYS A 16 -32.96 -1.94 12.26
CA CYS A 16 -33.28 -1.04 11.14
C CYS A 16 -34.72 -0.50 11.22
N LYS A 17 -35.67 -1.28 11.72
CA LYS A 17 -37.09 -0.87 11.81
C LYS A 17 -37.40 -0.03 13.05
N SER A 18 -36.69 -0.29 14.15
CA SER A 18 -37.10 0.18 15.48
C SER A 18 -36.18 1.21 16.11
N ARG A 19 -34.94 1.34 15.62
CA ARG A 19 -33.87 2.08 16.31
C ARG A 19 -33.03 2.96 15.40
N CYS A 20 -33.07 2.74 14.10
CA CYS A 20 -32.39 3.58 13.14
C CYS A 20 -33.13 4.89 12.90
N CYS A 21 -32.42 5.87 12.35
CA CYS A 21 -33.04 7.08 11.79
C CYS A 21 -34.14 6.67 10.80
N PRO A 22 -35.33 7.32 10.79
CA PRO A 22 -36.40 6.98 9.85
C PRO A 22 -35.99 7.09 8.38
N LYS A 23 -34.86 7.75 8.10
CA LYS A 23 -34.34 7.97 6.75
C LYS A 23 -33.08 7.14 6.41
N GLY A 24 -32.69 6.13 7.21
CA GLY A 24 -31.57 5.26 6.82
C GLY A 24 -31.24 4.19 7.84
N PRO A 25 -30.66 3.03 7.44
CA PRO A 25 -30.34 1.90 8.31
C PRO A 25 -29.06 2.13 9.12
N VAL A 26 -28.98 3.28 9.80
CA VAL A 26 -27.78 3.82 10.43
C VAL A 26 -28.01 4.05 11.92
N MET A 27 -26.96 3.85 12.72
CA MET A 27 -26.90 4.14 14.15
C MET A 27 -25.61 4.89 14.50
N ASP A 28 -25.66 5.75 15.51
CA ASP A 28 -24.46 6.16 16.22
C ASP A 28 -23.91 4.98 17.08
N TRP A 29 -22.62 5.06 17.41
CA TRP A 29 -21.92 4.01 18.17
C TRP A 29 -22.59 3.70 19.52
N ASP A 30 -23.04 4.71 20.26
CA ASP A 30 -23.63 4.51 21.58
C ASP A 30 -25.00 3.81 21.50
N THR A 31 -25.80 4.12 20.48
CA THR A 31 -27.06 3.45 20.18
C THR A 31 -26.84 2.01 19.77
N TYR A 32 -25.85 1.74 18.91
CA TYR A 32 -25.46 0.39 18.53
C TYR A 32 -24.96 -0.42 19.72
N LYS A 33 -24.05 0.13 20.53
CA LYS A 33 -23.53 -0.49 21.76
C LYS A 33 -24.65 -0.85 22.75
N ARG A 34 -25.60 0.07 22.95
CA ARG A 34 -26.77 -0.18 23.82
C ARG A 34 -27.63 -1.32 23.28
N ALA A 35 -27.88 -1.37 21.98
CA ALA A 35 -28.65 -2.44 21.34
C ALA A 35 -27.97 -3.81 21.50
N VAL A 36 -26.64 -3.87 21.44
CA VAL A 36 -25.90 -5.11 21.70
C VAL A 36 -25.97 -5.53 23.17
N LYS A 37 -25.82 -4.57 24.10
CA LYS A 37 -25.88 -4.83 25.55
C LYS A 37 -27.22 -5.39 26.02
N GLU A 38 -28.30 -5.21 25.27
CA GLU A 38 -29.60 -5.79 25.62
C GLU A 38 -29.64 -7.32 25.56
N PHE A 39 -28.87 -7.94 24.64
CA PHE A 39 -28.79 -9.40 24.55
C PHE A 39 -27.46 -9.96 25.03
N ASN A 40 -26.44 -9.11 25.17
CA ASN A 40 -25.17 -9.46 25.78
C ASN A 40 -24.71 -8.36 26.74
N PRO A 41 -25.26 -8.30 27.97
CA PRO A 41 -24.97 -7.23 28.93
C PRO A 41 -23.49 -7.15 29.36
N ALA A 42 -22.79 -8.28 29.30
CA ALA A 42 -21.39 -8.41 29.69
C ALA A 42 -20.40 -8.16 28.54
N VAL A 43 -20.88 -7.69 27.38
CA VAL A 43 -19.98 -7.37 26.26
C VAL A 43 -19.09 -6.17 26.61
N GLU A 44 -17.79 -6.41 26.58
CA GLU A 44 -16.78 -5.36 26.68
C GLU A 44 -16.75 -4.52 25.40
N GLU A 45 -16.53 -3.21 25.54
CA GLU A 45 -16.58 -2.27 24.41
C GLU A 45 -15.47 -2.54 23.39
N THR A 46 -14.27 -2.87 23.85
CA THR A 46 -13.13 -3.24 22.99
C THR A 46 -13.41 -4.51 22.18
N PHE A 47 -14.10 -5.48 22.79
CA PHE A 47 -14.49 -6.71 22.10
C PHE A 47 -15.62 -6.49 21.10
N LEU A 48 -16.57 -5.61 21.43
CA LEU A 48 -17.63 -5.18 20.50
C LEU A 48 -17.04 -4.45 19.30
N GLN A 49 -16.08 -3.54 19.52
CA GLN A 49 -15.39 -2.83 18.44
C GLN A 49 -14.72 -3.81 17.48
N LYS A 50 -13.85 -4.71 17.98
CA LYS A 50 -13.20 -5.74 17.15
C LYS A 50 -14.19 -6.65 16.42
N SER A 51 -15.29 -7.01 17.07
CA SER A 51 -16.34 -7.82 16.44
C SER A 51 -17.07 -7.06 15.33
N THR A 52 -17.18 -5.74 15.45
CA THR A 52 -17.83 -4.88 14.45
C THR A 52 -16.87 -4.55 13.30
N GLU A 53 -15.59 -4.34 13.57
CA GLU A 53 -14.52 -4.26 12.57
C GLU A 53 -14.47 -5.54 11.74
N HIS A 54 -14.57 -6.71 12.38
CA HIS A 54 -14.68 -7.98 11.65
C HIS A 54 -15.91 -8.04 10.74
N LEU A 55 -17.07 -7.54 11.18
CA LEU A 55 -18.27 -7.45 10.33
C LEU A 55 -18.12 -6.43 9.19
N HIS A 56 -17.35 -5.37 9.41
CA HIS A 56 -16.99 -4.37 8.40
C HIS A 56 -16.12 -4.96 7.30
N ASP A 57 -15.10 -5.72 7.66
CA ASP A 57 -14.24 -6.40 6.69
C ASP A 57 -15.01 -7.42 5.83
N GLN A 58 -16.10 -7.99 6.38
CA GLN A 58 -17.02 -8.89 5.66
C GLN A 58 -18.16 -8.17 4.94
N ALA A 59 -18.22 -6.83 5.03
CA ALA A 59 -19.29 -6.01 4.48
C ALA A 59 -20.72 -6.43 4.92
N GLU A 60 -20.85 -6.97 6.13
CA GLU A 60 -22.15 -7.29 6.76
C GLU A 60 -22.74 -6.06 7.48
N VAL A 61 -21.86 -5.25 8.07
CA VAL A 61 -22.17 -3.96 8.71
C VAL A 61 -21.00 -3.04 8.43
N ILE A 62 -21.21 -1.80 8.02
CA ILE A 62 -20.10 -0.86 7.78
C ILE A 62 -19.94 0.08 8.97
N MET A 63 -18.76 0.09 9.59
CA MET A 63 -18.36 1.06 10.60
C MET A 63 -17.59 2.22 9.94
N VAL A 64 -18.01 3.45 10.19
CA VAL A 64 -17.39 4.67 9.64
C VAL A 64 -16.95 5.57 10.79
N HIS A 65 -15.65 5.80 10.91
CA HIS A 65 -15.09 6.68 11.93
C HIS A 65 -15.24 8.16 11.54
N THR A 66 -16.13 8.89 12.23
CA THR A 66 -16.31 10.32 11.92
C THR A 66 -15.36 11.26 12.68
N GLY A 67 -14.82 10.81 13.81
CA GLY A 67 -13.84 11.53 14.62
C GLY A 67 -12.63 10.67 15.00
N ALA A 68 -11.85 11.16 15.96
CA ALA A 68 -10.68 10.43 16.49
C ALA A 68 -11.09 9.35 17.50
N SER A 69 -12.29 9.42 18.08
CA SER A 69 -12.80 8.46 19.03
C SER A 69 -13.75 7.46 18.37
N CYS A 70 -13.78 6.24 18.90
CA CYS A 70 -14.76 5.22 18.52
C CYS A 70 -16.21 5.69 18.79
N SER A 71 -16.41 6.53 19.81
CA SER A 71 -17.73 7.11 20.15
C SER A 71 -18.34 7.96 19.04
N ASP A 72 -17.50 8.52 18.16
CA ASP A 72 -17.95 9.32 17.01
C ASP A 72 -18.26 8.43 15.79
N SER A 73 -18.21 7.10 15.93
CA SER A 73 -18.41 6.20 14.80
C SER A 73 -19.88 6.06 14.45
N ILE A 74 -20.12 5.91 13.15
CA ILE A 74 -21.42 5.62 12.57
C ILE A 74 -21.42 4.16 12.15
N VAL A 75 -22.48 3.43 12.49
CA VAL A 75 -22.66 2.02 12.16
C VAL A 75 -23.81 1.88 11.18
N ILE A 76 -23.51 1.42 9.97
CA ILE A 76 -24.44 1.19 8.88
C ILE A 76 -24.82 -0.29 8.87
N LEU A 77 -26.03 -0.60 9.33
CA LEU A 77 -26.52 -1.96 9.55
C LEU A 77 -26.95 -2.68 8.28
N ARG A 78 -27.11 -1.96 7.17
CA ARG A 78 -27.46 -2.52 5.86
C ARG A 78 -26.55 -1.90 4.79
N PRO A 79 -25.42 -2.53 4.47
CA PRO A 79 -24.43 -1.98 3.54
C PRO A 79 -24.98 -1.73 2.13
N SER A 80 -25.97 -2.52 1.68
CA SER A 80 -26.61 -2.32 0.37
C SER A 80 -27.28 -0.94 0.20
N TRP A 81 -27.65 -0.27 1.31
CA TRP A 81 -28.20 1.08 1.28
C TRP A 81 -27.16 2.11 0.78
N LEU A 82 -25.87 1.93 1.11
CA LEU A 82 -24.83 2.81 0.58
C LEU A 82 -24.79 2.74 -0.95
N GLY A 83 -24.73 1.53 -1.51
CA GLY A 83 -24.67 1.35 -2.97
C GLY A 83 -25.91 1.87 -3.68
N LYS A 84 -27.10 1.51 -3.18
CA LYS A 84 -28.36 1.79 -3.86
C LYS A 84 -28.85 3.22 -3.65
N ASP A 85 -28.82 3.70 -2.42
CA ASP A 85 -29.55 4.90 -2.00
C ASP A 85 -28.62 6.10 -1.75
N VAL A 86 -27.30 5.89 -1.67
CA VAL A 86 -26.30 6.97 -1.49
C VAL A 86 -25.40 7.12 -2.73
N PHE A 87 -24.56 6.12 -3.01
CA PHE A 87 -23.59 6.16 -4.10
C PHE A 87 -24.27 6.14 -5.47
N GLY A 88 -25.32 5.34 -5.64
CA GLY A 88 -26.10 5.27 -6.88
C GLY A 88 -26.53 6.66 -7.37
N PRO A 89 -27.36 7.41 -6.62
CA PRO A 89 -27.77 8.76 -7.01
C PRO A 89 -26.62 9.76 -7.10
N THR A 90 -25.57 9.59 -6.29
CA THR A 90 -24.40 10.49 -6.29
C THR A 90 -23.56 10.36 -7.57
N LEU A 91 -23.30 9.12 -7.98
CA LEU A 91 -22.40 8.77 -9.08
C LEU A 91 -23.16 8.37 -10.35
N ALA A 92 -24.47 8.60 -10.37
CA ALA A 92 -25.32 8.22 -11.48
C ALA A 92 -24.90 8.93 -12.79
N PRO A 93 -24.95 8.22 -13.93
CA PRO A 93 -24.68 8.80 -15.23
C PRO A 93 -25.73 9.85 -15.62
N GLU A 94 -25.43 10.62 -16.67
CA GLU A 94 -26.23 11.81 -17.03
C GLU A 94 -27.68 11.52 -17.43
N ASP A 95 -27.95 10.31 -17.89
CA ASP A 95 -29.25 9.80 -18.33
C ASP A 95 -30.13 9.32 -17.16
N PHE A 96 -29.61 9.27 -15.94
CA PHE A 96 -30.38 8.88 -14.76
C PHE A 96 -31.16 10.08 -14.20
N SER A 97 -32.45 9.89 -13.94
CA SER A 97 -33.35 10.95 -13.48
C SER A 97 -33.03 11.48 -12.08
N GLU A 98 -32.47 10.62 -11.23
CA GLU A 98 -32.16 10.93 -9.83
C GLU A 98 -30.65 11.03 -9.63
N ARG A 99 -30.05 12.04 -10.28
CA ARG A 99 -28.61 12.30 -10.21
C ARG A 99 -28.29 13.68 -9.66
N LEU A 100 -27.07 13.84 -9.16
CA LEU A 100 -26.52 15.16 -8.88
C LEU A 100 -26.27 15.94 -10.18
N THR A 101 -26.70 17.19 -10.17
CA THR A 101 -26.42 18.18 -11.20
C THR A 101 -25.24 19.02 -10.76
N ARG A 102 -24.34 19.29 -11.70
CA ARG A 102 -23.14 20.09 -11.48
C ARG A 102 -23.31 21.48 -12.09
N THR A 103 -22.69 22.48 -11.49
CA THR A 103 -22.53 23.80 -12.10
C THR A 103 -21.58 23.72 -13.30
N THR A 104 -21.42 24.83 -14.03
CA THR A 104 -20.44 24.95 -15.12
C THR A 104 -18.99 24.79 -14.65
N GLU A 105 -18.74 24.89 -13.35
CA GLU A 105 -17.42 24.73 -12.72
C GLU A 105 -17.23 23.33 -12.11
N ASP A 106 -18.08 22.36 -12.48
CA ASP A 106 -18.10 20.99 -11.94
C ASP A 106 -18.32 20.90 -10.42
N LEU A 107 -18.97 21.91 -9.83
CA LEU A 107 -19.34 21.92 -8.40
C LEU A 107 -20.77 21.43 -8.19
N VAL A 108 -21.03 20.81 -7.05
CA VAL A 108 -22.38 20.42 -6.60
C VAL A 108 -22.77 21.29 -5.42
N THR A 109 -23.92 21.95 -5.49
CA THR A 109 -24.40 22.78 -4.38
C THR A 109 -25.01 21.93 -3.27
N LYS A 110 -25.00 22.44 -2.04
CA LYS A 110 -25.67 21.79 -0.90
C LYS A 110 -27.16 21.61 -1.17
N ASP A 111 -27.82 22.61 -1.77
CA ASP A 111 -29.23 22.54 -2.14
C ASP A 111 -29.52 21.39 -3.11
N GLU A 112 -28.59 21.10 -4.03
CA GLU A 112 -28.71 19.97 -4.95
C GLU A 112 -28.63 18.62 -4.23
N ILE A 113 -27.74 18.50 -3.24
CA ILE A 113 -27.68 17.30 -2.38
C ILE A 113 -28.99 17.16 -1.61
N TYR A 114 -29.54 18.23 -1.06
CA TYR A 114 -30.84 18.20 -0.37
C TYR A 114 -31.97 17.78 -1.32
N ARG A 115 -32.00 18.31 -2.55
CA ARG A 115 -32.99 17.94 -3.58
C ARG A 115 -33.03 16.43 -3.82
N ILE A 116 -31.87 15.77 -3.86
CA ILE A 116 -31.78 14.33 -4.12
C ILE A 116 -32.10 13.50 -2.88
N PHE A 117 -31.61 13.90 -1.70
CA PHE A 117 -31.62 13.03 -0.53
C PHE A 117 -32.72 13.33 0.49
N GLU A 118 -33.27 14.54 0.60
CA GLU A 118 -34.15 14.95 1.73
C GLU A 118 -35.36 14.02 1.95
N GLY A 119 -35.92 13.45 0.88
CA GLY A 119 -37.03 12.49 0.94
C GLY A 119 -36.64 11.03 1.20
N LYS A 120 -35.35 10.68 1.09
CA LYS A 120 -34.84 9.30 1.16
C LYS A 120 -33.88 9.05 2.31
N SER A 121 -33.08 10.06 2.65
CA SER A 121 -31.99 10.04 3.61
C SER A 121 -31.81 11.38 4.28
N ASP A 122 -31.04 11.41 5.37
CA ASP A 122 -30.60 12.67 5.95
C ASP A 122 -29.46 13.25 5.10
N PRO A 123 -29.62 14.42 4.45
CA PRO A 123 -28.60 14.98 3.58
C PRO A 123 -27.28 15.28 4.29
N GLU A 124 -27.29 15.69 5.56
CA GLU A 124 -26.07 16.00 6.31
C GLU A 124 -25.27 14.75 6.65
N LEU A 125 -25.97 13.66 7.00
CA LEU A 125 -25.38 12.34 7.13
C LEU A 125 -24.77 11.88 5.81
N VAL A 126 -25.49 12.04 4.69
CA VAL A 126 -24.98 11.68 3.36
C VAL A 126 -23.71 12.46 3.03
N ILE A 127 -23.69 13.79 3.24
CA ILE A 127 -22.49 14.61 3.03
C ILE A 127 -21.32 14.07 3.87
N THR A 128 -21.56 13.80 5.15
CA THR A 128 -20.55 13.25 6.06
C THR A 128 -20.00 11.92 5.53
N LEU A 129 -20.88 11.01 5.11
CA LEU A 129 -20.47 9.72 4.56
C LEU A 129 -19.66 9.88 3.28
N LEU A 130 -20.13 10.69 2.32
CA LEU A 130 -19.44 10.94 1.05
C LEU A 130 -18.02 11.50 1.27
N GLN A 131 -17.85 12.41 2.24
CA GLN A 131 -16.54 12.91 2.63
C GLN A 131 -15.66 11.84 3.28
N LYS A 132 -16.24 10.99 4.14
CA LYS A 132 -15.51 9.91 4.82
C LYS A 132 -15.08 8.79 3.88
N PHE A 133 -15.88 8.51 2.85
CA PHE A 133 -15.50 7.65 1.74
C PHE A 133 -14.61 8.35 0.69
N GLN A 134 -14.18 9.59 0.97
CA GLN A 134 -13.29 10.37 0.10
C GLN A 134 -13.83 10.62 -1.32
N LEU A 135 -15.15 10.57 -1.48
CA LEU A 135 -15.83 10.78 -2.77
C LEU A 135 -16.02 12.26 -3.09
N CYS A 136 -16.06 13.11 -2.05
CA CYS A 136 -16.17 14.55 -2.22
C CYS A 136 -15.41 15.34 -1.16
N HIS A 137 -15.23 16.63 -1.41
CA HIS A 137 -14.69 17.59 -0.46
C HIS A 137 -15.51 18.88 -0.47
N SER A 138 -15.59 19.55 0.68
CA SER A 138 -16.27 20.84 0.80
C SER A 138 -15.44 21.93 0.13
N TYR A 139 -15.97 22.57 -0.92
CA TYR A 139 -15.32 23.68 -1.59
C TYR A 139 -15.43 24.97 -0.75
N ASN A 140 -16.60 25.29 -0.20
CA ASN A 140 -16.79 26.51 0.60
C ASN A 140 -17.85 26.39 1.69
N GLY A 141 -18.18 25.15 2.09
CA GLY A 141 -19.26 24.84 3.03
C GLY A 141 -20.66 24.86 2.42
N LYS A 142 -20.82 25.40 1.20
CA LYS A 142 -22.07 25.42 0.44
C LYS A 142 -21.99 24.62 -0.86
N GLU A 143 -20.79 24.47 -1.39
CA GLU A 143 -20.52 23.73 -2.62
C GLU A 143 -19.51 22.63 -2.32
N PHE A 144 -19.60 21.56 -3.10
CA PHE A 144 -18.80 20.36 -2.97
C PHE A 144 -18.21 20.00 -4.32
N ILE A 145 -16.96 19.56 -4.30
CA ILE A 145 -16.28 19.00 -5.46
C ILE A 145 -16.29 17.48 -5.36
N PHE A 146 -16.61 16.82 -6.47
CA PHE A 146 -16.61 15.36 -6.61
C PHE A 146 -15.54 14.99 -7.64
N PRO A 147 -14.31 14.65 -7.23
CA PRO A 147 -13.20 14.45 -8.16
C PRO A 147 -13.45 13.39 -9.24
N CYS A 148 -14.21 12.34 -8.90
CA CYS A 148 -14.62 11.30 -9.85
C CYS A 148 -15.61 11.78 -10.94
N LEU A 149 -16.24 12.94 -10.75
CA LEU A 149 -17.19 13.55 -11.69
C LEU A 149 -16.61 14.79 -12.38
N LEU A 150 -15.30 15.06 -12.30
CA LEU A 150 -14.70 16.18 -13.00
C LEU A 150 -14.68 15.92 -14.52
N THR A 151 -15.06 16.94 -15.28
CA THR A 151 -15.09 16.92 -16.74
C THR A 151 -14.23 18.00 -17.38
N GLN A 152 -13.92 19.07 -16.65
CA GLN A 152 -12.98 20.08 -17.12
C GLN A 152 -11.59 19.48 -17.37
N GLU A 153 -10.94 19.92 -18.43
CA GLU A 153 -9.53 19.65 -18.71
C GLU A 153 -8.63 20.67 -17.98
N MET A 154 -7.30 20.45 -18.01
CA MET A 154 -6.35 21.37 -17.39
C MET A 154 -6.55 22.81 -17.91
N PRO A 155 -6.73 23.81 -17.03
CA PRO A 155 -6.76 25.21 -17.44
C PRO A 155 -5.49 25.62 -18.19
N LYS A 156 -5.62 26.41 -19.25
CA LYS A 156 -4.50 26.76 -20.15
C LYS A 156 -3.36 27.52 -19.45
N ASP A 157 -3.68 28.21 -18.37
CA ASP A 157 -2.78 28.99 -17.53
C ASP A 157 -2.28 28.23 -16.29
N ALA A 158 -2.77 27.01 -16.03
CA ALA A 158 -2.40 26.24 -14.85
C ALA A 158 -0.91 25.88 -14.85
N TRP A 159 -0.34 25.47 -15.98
CA TRP A 159 1.05 25.00 -16.04
C TRP A 159 1.79 25.53 -17.28
N VAL A 160 2.04 26.85 -17.30
CA VAL A 160 2.74 27.56 -18.38
C VAL A 160 4.22 27.79 -18.07
N PRO A 161 5.13 27.83 -19.07
CA PRO A 161 6.54 28.13 -18.84
C PRO A 161 6.74 29.43 -18.06
N THR A 162 7.64 29.40 -17.07
CA THR A 162 7.92 30.56 -16.21
C THR A 162 8.68 31.68 -16.92
N GLY A 163 9.42 31.36 -17.99
CA GLY A 163 10.35 32.30 -18.63
C GLY A 163 11.62 32.62 -17.81
N GLU A 164 11.60 32.32 -16.51
CA GLU A 164 12.68 32.63 -15.58
C GLU A 164 13.89 31.69 -15.72
N PRO A 165 15.11 32.22 -15.95
CA PRO A 165 16.32 31.42 -16.09
C PRO A 165 16.64 30.59 -14.85
N LEU A 166 16.38 31.16 -13.66
CA LEU A 166 16.65 30.55 -12.35
C LEU A 166 15.63 29.48 -11.95
N ALA A 167 14.51 29.37 -12.68
CA ALA A 167 13.48 28.41 -12.34
C ALA A 167 14.01 26.98 -12.36
N LEU A 168 13.70 26.26 -11.27
CA LEU A 168 14.03 24.86 -11.08
C LEU A 168 12.81 24.00 -11.32
N TYR A 169 13.02 22.81 -11.86
CA TYR A 169 11.99 21.82 -12.13
C TYR A 169 12.46 20.46 -11.65
N PHE A 170 11.58 19.75 -10.95
CA PHE A 170 11.81 18.38 -10.51
C PHE A 170 10.58 17.55 -10.80
N GLY A 171 10.76 16.26 -11.06
CA GLY A 171 9.62 15.38 -11.23
C GLY A 171 9.90 13.93 -10.88
N LYS A 172 8.87 13.29 -10.34
CA LYS A 172 8.80 11.86 -10.06
C LYS A 172 7.55 11.30 -10.70
N GLY A 173 7.57 10.02 -11.05
CA GLY A 173 6.39 9.33 -11.52
C GLY A 173 6.33 7.88 -11.04
N TRP A 174 5.14 7.33 -10.99
CA TRP A 174 4.89 5.92 -10.70
C TRP A 174 4.08 5.35 -11.83
N ARG A 175 4.62 4.31 -12.46
CA ARG A 175 4.03 3.66 -13.62
C ARG A 175 3.81 2.18 -13.33
N CYS A 176 2.65 1.64 -13.71
CA CYS A 176 2.40 0.20 -13.70
C CYS A 176 3.47 -0.55 -14.50
N ARG A 177 4.05 -1.60 -13.92
CA ARG A 177 5.10 -2.38 -14.59
C ARG A 177 4.54 -3.16 -15.77
N ASP A 178 3.41 -3.85 -15.56
CA ASP A 178 2.71 -4.53 -16.63
C ASP A 178 1.94 -3.54 -17.51
N LEU A 179 1.93 -3.79 -18.81
CA LEU A 179 1.15 -3.01 -19.76
C LEU A 179 -0.34 -3.32 -19.68
N THR A 180 -0.73 -4.49 -19.15
CA THR A 180 -2.14 -4.84 -18.92
C THR A 180 -2.69 -4.27 -17.61
N ASP A 181 -1.80 -3.85 -16.71
CA ASP A 181 -2.19 -3.24 -15.43
C ASP A 181 -2.59 -1.77 -15.60
N MET A 182 -3.51 -1.33 -14.75
CA MET A 182 -3.95 0.06 -14.60
C MET A 182 -4.19 0.34 -13.12
N PHE A 183 -4.06 1.60 -12.70
CA PHE A 183 -4.52 1.99 -11.39
C PHE A 183 -6.04 1.86 -11.30
N SER A 184 -6.54 1.54 -10.11
CA SER A 184 -7.97 1.52 -9.86
C SER A 184 -8.62 2.87 -10.21
N SER A 185 -9.86 2.86 -10.70
CA SER A 185 -10.54 4.08 -11.12
C SER A 185 -10.78 5.11 -10.00
N ASP A 186 -10.73 4.67 -8.74
CA ASP A 186 -10.85 5.53 -7.56
C ASP A 186 -9.51 6.13 -7.11
N PHE A 187 -8.38 5.60 -7.57
CA PHE A 187 -7.03 6.00 -7.15
C PHE A 187 -6.85 7.53 -7.24
N PHE A 188 -7.01 8.09 -8.43
CA PHE A 188 -6.73 9.51 -8.64
C PHE A 188 -7.79 10.44 -8.04
N PRO A 189 -9.10 10.14 -8.13
CA PRO A 189 -10.11 10.89 -7.37
C PRO A 189 -9.79 10.97 -5.86
N ARG A 190 -9.30 9.88 -5.25
CA ARG A 190 -8.87 9.89 -3.85
C ARG A 190 -7.64 10.75 -3.60
N VAL A 191 -6.64 10.71 -4.50
CA VAL A 191 -5.49 11.65 -4.47
C VAL A 191 -5.99 13.10 -4.45
N GLN A 192 -6.91 13.46 -5.35
CA GLN A 192 -7.47 14.82 -5.43
C GLN A 192 -8.22 15.23 -4.17
N THR A 193 -9.07 14.35 -3.61
CA THR A 193 -9.78 14.62 -2.34
C THR A 193 -8.79 14.84 -1.18
N LEU A 194 -7.73 14.03 -1.11
CA LEU A 194 -6.72 14.17 -0.07
C LEU A 194 -5.87 15.44 -0.24
N LEU A 195 -5.55 15.84 -1.47
CA LEU A 195 -4.86 17.11 -1.73
C LEU A 195 -5.69 18.29 -1.21
N MET A 196 -7.00 18.30 -1.47
CA MET A 196 -7.91 19.34 -0.94
C MET A 196 -7.92 19.40 0.58
N THR A 197 -7.65 18.28 1.25
CA THR A 197 -7.67 18.17 2.71
C THR A 197 -6.32 18.50 3.35
N LYS A 198 -5.21 18.12 2.72
CA LYS A 198 -3.85 18.23 3.30
C LYS A 198 -3.12 19.52 2.92
N MET A 199 -3.47 20.15 1.80
CA MET A 199 -2.77 21.36 1.33
C MET A 199 -3.31 22.62 2.04
N SER A 200 -2.40 23.48 2.51
CA SER A 200 -2.74 24.76 3.13
C SER A 200 -3.48 25.69 2.17
N ASN A 201 -2.96 25.79 0.94
CA ASN A 201 -3.63 26.47 -0.15
C ASN A 201 -4.47 25.48 -0.94
N ARG A 202 -5.67 25.94 -1.32
CA ARG A 202 -6.61 25.12 -2.08
C ARG A 202 -6.03 24.74 -3.45
N PRO A 203 -5.90 23.44 -3.75
CA PRO A 203 -5.53 22.99 -5.08
C PRO A 203 -6.57 23.36 -6.15
N ILE A 204 -6.10 23.57 -7.38
CA ILE A 204 -6.97 23.69 -8.56
C ILE A 204 -7.08 22.29 -9.17
N LEU A 205 -8.29 21.77 -9.32
CA LEU A 205 -8.54 20.40 -9.79
C LEU A 205 -9.17 20.40 -11.18
N TRP A 206 -8.87 19.37 -11.97
CA TRP A 206 -9.53 19.04 -13.24
C TRP A 206 -9.54 17.52 -13.43
N LYS A 207 -10.12 17.03 -14.52
CA LYS A 207 -10.15 15.61 -14.83
C LYS A 207 -8.74 15.04 -14.94
N GLY A 208 -8.37 14.16 -14.02
CA GLY A 208 -7.07 13.49 -14.02
C GLY A 208 -5.88 14.37 -13.63
N GLY A 209 -6.08 15.59 -13.12
CA GLY A 209 -4.97 16.39 -12.62
C GLY A 209 -5.31 17.40 -11.52
N ALA A 210 -4.26 17.92 -10.90
CA ALA A 210 -4.32 18.91 -9.84
C ALA A 210 -3.09 19.82 -9.90
N LYS A 211 -3.32 21.11 -9.64
CA LYS A 211 -2.26 22.07 -9.36
C LYS A 211 -2.28 22.43 -7.89
N CYS A 212 -1.15 22.26 -7.22
CA CYS A 212 -0.91 22.71 -5.86
C CYS A 212 0.09 23.86 -5.87
N PHE A 213 0.05 24.69 -4.85
CA PHE A 213 1.00 25.79 -4.71
C PHE A 213 1.19 26.12 -3.24
N ASP A 214 2.41 26.43 -2.86
CA ASP A 214 2.78 26.93 -1.55
C ASP A 214 3.91 27.92 -1.72
N SER A 215 3.73 29.14 -1.21
CA SER A 215 4.69 30.24 -1.35
C SER A 215 5.12 30.46 -2.82
N ASP A 216 6.40 30.30 -3.15
CA ASP A 216 6.97 30.44 -4.51
C ASP A 216 7.03 29.12 -5.31
N VAL A 217 6.55 28.02 -4.71
CA VAL A 217 6.60 26.68 -5.29
C VAL A 217 5.24 26.26 -5.81
N GLU A 218 5.21 25.82 -7.05
CA GLU A 218 4.04 25.21 -7.67
C GLU A 218 4.31 23.73 -7.92
N ALA A 219 3.25 22.93 -7.86
CA ALA A 219 3.29 21.53 -8.19
C ALA A 219 2.12 21.14 -9.10
N LEU A 220 2.39 20.21 -10.00
CA LEU A 220 1.44 19.56 -10.88
C LEU A 220 1.42 18.07 -10.54
N VAL A 221 0.25 17.57 -10.16
CA VAL A 221 0.00 16.13 -10.01
C VAL A 221 -0.93 15.71 -11.13
N GLN A 222 -0.51 14.77 -11.97
CA GLN A 222 -1.25 14.42 -13.19
C GLN A 222 -1.24 12.91 -13.40
N MET A 223 -2.40 12.34 -13.71
CA MET A 223 -2.52 10.98 -14.20
C MET A 223 -2.49 10.95 -15.73
N SER A 224 -1.83 9.95 -16.29
CA SER A 224 -1.88 9.64 -17.72
C SER A 224 -3.31 9.30 -18.16
N SER A 225 -3.66 9.60 -19.41
CA SER A 225 -4.96 9.27 -19.99
C SER A 225 -5.32 7.77 -19.91
N GLU A 226 -4.31 6.90 -20.03
CA GLU A 226 -4.48 5.45 -19.91
C GLU A 226 -4.56 4.96 -18.45
N GLY A 227 -4.50 5.83 -17.44
CA GLY A 227 -4.62 5.43 -16.03
C GLY A 227 -3.48 4.55 -15.50
N ARG A 228 -2.34 4.46 -16.19
CA ARG A 228 -1.21 3.60 -15.81
C ARG A 228 -0.07 4.32 -15.12
N THR A 229 -0.02 5.64 -15.24
CA THR A 229 1.05 6.45 -14.69
C THR A 229 0.50 7.68 -13.99
N VAL A 230 1.11 8.01 -12.85
CA VAL A 230 0.92 9.27 -12.15
C VAL A 230 2.25 9.99 -12.05
N TYR A 231 2.23 11.30 -12.31
CA TYR A 231 3.40 12.18 -12.22
C TYR A 231 3.18 13.23 -11.15
N ILE A 232 4.26 13.58 -10.48
CA ILE A 232 4.37 14.75 -9.63
C ILE A 232 5.49 15.59 -10.21
N CYS A 233 5.19 16.83 -10.59
CA CYS A 233 6.16 17.81 -11.05
C CYS A 233 6.15 18.98 -10.08
N THR A 234 7.30 19.43 -9.60
CA THR A 234 7.42 20.65 -8.79
C THR A 234 8.32 21.66 -9.49
N ARG A 235 8.03 22.94 -9.30
CA ARG A 235 8.88 24.03 -9.76
C ARG A 235 8.91 25.18 -8.76
N SER A 236 10.05 25.86 -8.70
CA SER A 236 10.19 27.16 -8.03
C SER A 236 10.62 28.17 -9.06
N VAL A 237 9.94 29.31 -9.08
CA VAL A 237 10.28 30.44 -9.97
C VAL A 237 11.61 31.08 -9.52
N GLU A 238 11.82 31.18 -8.21
CA GLU A 238 13.01 31.80 -7.60
C GLU A 238 14.21 30.83 -7.49
N GLY A 239 13.99 29.56 -7.81
CA GLY A 239 15.01 28.52 -7.70
C GLY A 239 15.20 27.98 -6.29
N ASP A 240 14.15 28.04 -5.46
CA ASP A 240 14.12 27.43 -4.13
C ASP A 240 13.99 25.90 -4.23
N ARG A 241 15.15 25.26 -4.20
CA ARG A 241 15.27 23.80 -4.18
C ARG A 241 14.76 23.18 -2.88
N GLU A 242 14.90 23.87 -1.75
CA GLU A 242 14.52 23.31 -0.44
C GLU A 242 13.00 23.21 -0.33
N GLN A 243 12.28 24.25 -0.76
CA GLN A 243 10.81 24.22 -0.82
C GLN A 243 10.27 23.26 -1.89
N CYS A 244 10.90 23.20 -3.07
CA CYS A 244 10.54 22.19 -4.09
C CYS A 244 10.65 20.76 -3.57
N HIS A 245 11.69 20.49 -2.79
CA HIS A 245 11.91 19.21 -2.15
C HIS A 245 10.86 18.91 -1.08
N HIS A 246 10.53 19.90 -0.25
CA HIS A 246 9.47 19.77 0.76
C HIS A 246 8.11 19.45 0.13
N MET A 247 7.71 20.22 -0.88
CA MET A 247 6.47 19.99 -1.65
C MET A 247 6.48 18.59 -2.30
N MET A 248 7.57 18.19 -2.95
CA MET A 248 7.69 16.86 -3.58
C MET A 248 7.46 15.74 -2.57
N ARG A 249 8.04 15.84 -1.37
CA ARG A 249 7.89 14.81 -0.32
C ARG A 249 6.44 14.66 0.15
N ILE A 250 5.75 15.76 0.41
CA ILE A 250 4.34 15.73 0.84
C ILE A 250 3.47 15.04 -0.22
N LEU A 251 3.68 15.41 -1.49
CA LEU A 251 2.91 14.86 -2.60
C LEU A 251 3.25 13.39 -2.85
N GLU A 252 4.52 13.01 -2.76
CA GLU A 252 4.99 11.62 -2.89
C GLU A 252 4.39 10.72 -1.80
N GLU A 253 4.48 11.14 -0.53
CA GLU A 253 3.91 10.40 0.60
C GLU A 253 2.39 10.22 0.44
N LEU A 254 1.69 11.23 -0.05
CA LEU A 254 0.25 11.15 -0.35
C LEU A 254 -0.03 10.18 -1.50
N VAL A 255 0.59 10.37 -2.67
CA VAL A 255 0.34 9.57 -3.88
C VAL A 255 0.68 8.09 -3.64
N VAL A 256 1.83 7.80 -3.03
CA VAL A 256 2.25 6.42 -2.72
C VAL A 256 1.33 5.79 -1.68
N GLY A 257 0.89 6.53 -0.66
CA GLY A 257 -0.08 6.02 0.31
C GLY A 257 -1.38 5.60 -0.36
N VAL A 258 -1.93 6.43 -1.26
CA VAL A 258 -3.16 6.09 -1.98
C VAL A 258 -2.96 4.93 -2.95
N LEU A 259 -1.79 4.82 -3.60
CA LEU A 259 -1.45 3.67 -4.45
C LEU A 259 -1.49 2.36 -3.63
N GLN A 260 -0.86 2.34 -2.46
CA GLN A 260 -0.83 1.17 -1.58
C GLN A 260 -2.22 0.77 -1.09
N GLU A 261 -3.08 1.76 -0.80
CA GLU A 261 -4.45 1.51 -0.32
C GLU A 261 -5.41 1.08 -1.44
N SER A 262 -5.33 1.73 -2.61
CA SER A 262 -6.32 1.53 -3.70
C SER A 262 -5.90 0.45 -4.70
N SER A 263 -4.62 0.11 -4.74
CA SER A 263 -4.06 -0.84 -5.72
C SER A 263 -2.91 -1.67 -5.11
N PRO A 264 -3.12 -2.36 -3.98
CA PRO A 264 -2.07 -3.09 -3.25
C PRO A 264 -1.41 -4.22 -4.06
N GLY A 265 -2.07 -4.73 -5.10
CA GLY A 265 -1.56 -5.77 -5.99
C GLY A 265 -0.86 -5.24 -7.25
N THR A 266 -0.89 -3.94 -7.52
CA THR A 266 -0.32 -3.35 -8.73
C THR A 266 1.15 -3.04 -8.51
N ASP A 267 2.03 -3.76 -9.23
CA ASP A 267 3.47 -3.48 -9.21
C ASP A 267 3.76 -2.20 -9.99
N THR A 268 4.53 -1.30 -9.38
CA THR A 268 4.87 -0.01 -9.98
C THR A 268 6.37 0.21 -10.04
N THR A 269 6.80 0.87 -11.10
CA THR A 269 8.16 1.37 -11.28
C THR A 269 8.18 2.85 -11.01
N GLN A 270 9.05 3.27 -10.09
CA GLN A 270 9.34 4.68 -9.86
C GLN A 270 10.25 5.23 -10.96
N LEU A 271 9.90 6.41 -11.45
CA LEU A 271 10.57 7.13 -12.51
C LEU A 271 10.99 8.51 -12.02
N ILE A 272 12.13 8.98 -12.52
CA ILE A 272 12.65 10.33 -12.29
C ILE A 272 12.52 11.10 -13.60
N LEU A 273 11.77 12.19 -13.61
CA LEU A 273 11.47 12.95 -14.83
C LEU A 273 12.61 13.92 -15.17
N SER A 274 12.99 14.00 -16.45
CA SER A 274 14.00 14.97 -16.93
C SER A 274 13.64 16.40 -16.54
N ALA A 275 14.54 17.07 -15.82
CA ALA A 275 14.38 18.48 -15.45
C ALA A 275 14.33 19.37 -16.70
N ARG A 276 15.12 19.01 -17.72
CA ARG A 276 15.09 19.70 -19.01
C ARG A 276 13.74 19.55 -19.73
N ALA A 277 13.19 18.33 -19.81
CA ALA A 277 11.91 18.12 -20.46
C ALA A 277 10.77 18.86 -19.76
N LEU A 278 10.81 18.91 -18.41
CA LEU A 278 9.87 19.69 -17.61
C LEU A 278 9.99 21.19 -17.87
N LYS A 279 11.21 21.74 -17.88
CA LYS A 279 11.45 23.17 -18.15
C LYS A 279 11.06 23.58 -19.57
N GLU A 280 11.21 22.69 -20.53
CA GLU A 280 10.79 22.88 -21.93
C GLU A 280 9.30 22.55 -22.15
N HIS A 281 8.56 22.12 -21.12
CA HIS A 281 7.15 21.72 -21.19
C HIS A 281 6.88 20.71 -22.32
N ARG A 282 7.77 19.72 -22.46
CA ARG A 282 7.62 18.68 -23.49
C ARG A 282 6.42 17.78 -23.20
N ASP A 283 5.75 17.37 -24.26
CA ASP A 283 4.73 16.32 -24.20
C ASP A 283 5.36 14.95 -23.88
N ASN A 284 4.53 14.00 -23.43
CA ASN A 284 4.93 12.61 -23.18
C ASN A 284 6.15 12.49 -22.26
N LEU A 285 6.06 13.05 -21.05
CA LEU A 285 7.13 13.06 -20.04
C LEU A 285 7.77 11.69 -19.78
N LEU A 286 7.04 10.59 -19.97
CA LEU A 286 7.56 9.22 -19.89
C LEU A 286 8.75 8.95 -20.81
N ASN A 287 8.72 9.48 -22.04
CA ASN A 287 9.81 9.27 -23.00
C ASN A 287 11.10 9.95 -22.52
N HIS A 288 10.97 10.93 -21.63
CA HIS A 288 12.08 11.68 -21.07
C HIS A 288 12.39 11.30 -19.62
N ALA A 289 11.79 10.24 -19.09
CA ALA A 289 12.02 9.78 -17.73
C ALA A 289 13.20 8.80 -17.64
N TYR A 290 13.78 8.70 -16.45
CA TYR A 290 14.83 7.77 -16.09
C TYR A 290 14.33 6.81 -15.02
N THR A 291 14.76 5.57 -15.09
CA THR A 291 14.62 4.62 -13.99
C THR A 291 15.57 4.99 -12.84
N LEU A 292 15.24 4.53 -11.64
CA LEU A 292 16.10 4.75 -10.49
C LEU A 292 17.50 4.13 -10.67
N GLU A 293 17.59 3.00 -11.36
CA GLU A 293 18.85 2.32 -11.65
C GLU A 293 19.73 3.13 -12.63
N GLU A 294 19.15 3.72 -13.67
CA GLU A 294 19.89 4.63 -14.56
C GLU A 294 20.46 5.83 -13.80
N VAL A 295 19.70 6.39 -12.86
CA VAL A 295 20.16 7.49 -12.00
C VAL A 295 21.29 7.03 -11.06
N LYS A 296 21.20 5.83 -10.49
CA LYS A 296 22.26 5.26 -9.64
C LYS A 296 23.56 5.04 -10.41
N VAL A 297 23.48 4.44 -11.60
CA VAL A 297 24.62 4.18 -12.48
C VAL A 297 25.27 5.51 -12.90
N ALA A 298 24.48 6.44 -13.45
CA ALA A 298 24.96 7.76 -13.84
C ALA A 298 25.63 8.51 -12.69
N ARG A 299 25.08 8.40 -11.48
CA ARG A 299 25.66 9.01 -10.27
C ARG A 299 27.01 8.39 -9.88
N ALA A 300 27.18 7.09 -10.05
CA ALA A 300 28.41 6.38 -9.71
C ALA A 300 29.54 6.61 -10.72
N GLU A 301 29.19 6.93 -11.97
CA GLU A 301 30.14 7.16 -13.06
C GLU A 301 30.56 8.64 -13.14
N ASN A 302 29.95 9.42 -14.04
CA ASN A 302 30.33 10.80 -14.35
C ASN A 302 29.30 11.86 -13.89
N GLY A 303 28.20 11.43 -13.27
CA GLY A 303 27.10 12.29 -12.83
C GLY A 303 26.20 12.79 -13.96
N VAL A 304 26.27 12.19 -15.14
CA VAL A 304 25.53 12.62 -16.34
C VAL A 304 24.51 11.56 -16.75
N LEU A 305 23.27 11.98 -16.91
CA LEU A 305 22.17 11.20 -17.48
C LEU A 305 22.07 11.47 -18.97
N VAL A 306 21.88 10.43 -19.76
CA VAL A 306 21.71 10.53 -21.21
C VAL A 306 20.26 10.23 -21.57
N ASN A 307 19.53 11.23 -22.04
CA ASN A 307 18.18 11.10 -22.57
C ASN A 307 18.24 10.66 -24.03
N ARG A 308 18.04 9.38 -24.30
CA ARG A 308 18.10 8.86 -25.68
C ARG A 308 16.95 9.37 -26.55
N ALA A 309 15.74 9.41 -26.01
CA ALA A 309 14.55 9.89 -26.74
C ALA A 309 14.66 11.38 -27.09
N GLY A 310 15.23 12.19 -26.20
CA GLY A 310 15.42 13.62 -26.40
C GLY A 310 16.72 14.01 -27.12
N GLY A 311 17.68 13.09 -27.26
CA GLY A 311 18.98 13.35 -27.88
C GLY A 311 19.87 14.30 -27.09
N TYR A 312 19.75 14.35 -25.76
CA TYR A 312 20.54 15.25 -24.91
C TYR A 312 21.03 14.56 -23.63
N SER A 313 21.92 15.23 -22.92
CA SER A 313 22.36 14.83 -21.59
C SER A 313 22.10 15.92 -20.55
N GLU A 314 21.87 15.52 -19.30
CA GLU A 314 21.68 16.43 -18.16
C GLU A 314 22.39 15.89 -16.91
N ARG A 315 22.65 16.74 -15.91
CA ARG A 315 23.35 16.29 -14.70
C ARG A 315 22.37 15.66 -13.73
N VAL A 316 22.78 14.58 -13.06
CA VAL A 316 22.00 13.94 -11.98
C VAL A 316 21.54 14.96 -10.93
N LEU A 317 22.38 15.93 -10.58
CA LEU A 317 22.06 16.98 -9.59
C LEU A 317 20.94 17.94 -10.04
N ASP A 318 20.75 18.10 -11.35
CA ASP A 318 19.70 18.96 -11.89
C ASP A 318 18.33 18.26 -11.83
N VAL A 319 18.32 16.92 -11.88
CA VAL A 319 17.11 16.10 -11.86
C VAL A 319 16.71 15.67 -10.44
N MET A 320 17.68 15.45 -9.55
CA MET A 320 17.41 15.06 -8.17
C MET A 320 17.04 16.26 -7.31
N CYS A 321 15.90 16.20 -6.63
CA CYS A 321 15.40 17.24 -5.75
C CYS A 321 16.06 17.26 -4.35
N LYS A 322 17.37 16.97 -4.22
CA LYS A 322 18.05 16.97 -2.90
C LYS A 322 18.58 18.33 -2.50
N THR A 323 18.42 18.70 -1.23
CA THR A 323 19.12 19.84 -0.63
C THR A 323 20.53 19.42 -0.18
N SER A 324 21.54 20.25 -0.44
CA SER A 324 22.94 19.92 -0.14
C SER A 324 23.34 20.15 1.32
N LYS A 325 22.39 20.29 2.26
CA LYS A 325 22.67 20.72 3.64
C LYS A 325 22.43 19.62 4.67
N HIS A 326 23.33 18.65 4.67
CA HIS A 326 23.95 18.16 5.91
C HIS A 326 25.47 18.29 5.75
N ARG A 327 25.94 19.52 5.64
CA ARG A 327 27.36 19.83 5.85
C ARG A 327 27.45 20.42 7.24
N SER A 328 27.79 19.59 8.23
CA SER A 328 28.08 20.01 9.59
C SER A 328 29.06 21.19 9.54
N PRO A 329 28.94 22.21 10.42
CA PRO A 329 29.87 23.34 10.44
C PRO A 329 31.27 22.81 10.69
N SER A 330 32.16 22.98 9.71
CA SER A 330 33.58 22.68 9.89
C SER A 330 34.19 23.73 10.83
N HIS A 331 34.34 23.39 12.10
CA HIS A 331 35.34 24.06 12.93
C HIS A 331 36.74 23.65 12.44
N GLY A 332 37.60 24.66 12.29
CA GLY A 332 38.95 24.51 11.75
C GLY A 332 39.91 23.74 12.66
N SER A 333 41.01 23.36 12.00
CA SER A 333 42.31 22.85 12.52
C SER A 333 42.33 21.52 13.28
N ASP A 334 42.64 20.41 12.61
CA ASP A 334 44.03 19.89 12.48
C ASP A 334 44.10 18.65 11.54
N PRO A 335 45.27 18.30 10.96
CA PRO A 335 45.38 17.33 9.87
C PRO A 335 45.79 15.94 10.36
N MET A 336 44.91 14.93 10.26
CA MET A 336 45.30 13.56 9.88
C MET A 336 44.13 12.58 9.79
N LYS A 337 44.18 11.77 8.73
CA LYS A 337 43.53 10.45 8.51
C LYS A 337 42.01 10.45 8.22
N ILE A 338 41.74 10.38 6.92
CA ILE A 338 40.47 9.95 6.32
C ILE A 338 40.25 8.45 6.61
N PRO A 339 39.03 8.05 7.00
CA PRO A 339 38.34 6.99 6.27
C PRO A 339 37.09 7.57 5.59
N ARG A 340 36.95 7.29 4.29
CA ARG A 340 35.76 7.59 3.50
C ARG A 340 34.60 6.74 4.03
N SER A 341 33.69 7.34 4.79
CA SER A 341 32.40 6.73 5.15
C SER A 341 31.39 6.97 4.02
N ARG A 342 30.76 5.89 3.56
CA ARG A 342 29.91 5.78 2.36
C ARG A 342 28.40 5.75 2.69
N ALA A 343 27.97 6.32 3.82
CA ALA A 343 26.67 5.95 4.43
C ALA A 343 25.57 7.03 4.54
N ASP A 344 25.78 8.29 4.13
CA ASP A 344 24.78 9.37 4.42
C ASP A 344 23.80 9.73 3.28
N TRP A 345 23.74 8.98 2.17
CA TRP A 345 23.12 9.48 0.93
C TRP A 345 21.96 8.65 0.35
N ASP A 346 21.47 7.66 1.10
CA ASP A 346 20.73 6.52 0.53
C ASP A 346 19.20 6.68 0.50
N TRP A 347 18.62 7.72 1.12
CA TRP A 347 17.17 7.76 1.34
C TRP A 347 16.32 7.96 0.06
N ASP A 348 16.72 8.81 -0.88
CA ASP A 348 16.01 9.00 -2.18
C ASP A 348 16.21 7.85 -3.19
N LEU A 349 17.16 6.96 -2.91
CA LEU A 349 17.49 5.82 -3.79
C LEU A 349 16.93 4.50 -3.27
N ARG A 350 16.29 4.52 -2.10
CA ARG A 350 15.38 3.46 -1.67
C ARG A 350 14.12 3.58 -2.52
N GLY A 351 14.15 2.95 -3.68
CA GLY A 351 12.91 2.56 -4.33
C GLY A 351 12.14 1.72 -3.31
N ILE A 352 10.91 2.11 -2.99
CA ILE A 352 10.00 1.20 -2.32
C ILE A 352 9.76 0.09 -3.34
N SER A 353 10.44 -1.05 -3.16
CA SER A 353 10.12 -2.26 -3.90
C SER A 353 8.74 -2.68 -3.43
N LEU A 354 7.71 -2.32 -4.18
CA LEU A 354 6.33 -2.76 -3.97
C LEU A 354 6.19 -4.19 -4.50
N THR A 355 6.95 -5.12 -3.92
CA THR A 355 6.60 -6.54 -4.01
C THR A 355 5.55 -6.80 -2.95
N SER A 356 4.35 -7.23 -3.35
CA SER A 356 3.29 -7.62 -2.43
C SER A 356 3.78 -8.73 -1.49
N SER A 357 4.21 -8.37 -0.29
CA SER A 357 4.32 -9.31 0.81
C SER A 357 2.92 -9.53 1.35
N GLN A 358 2.35 -10.69 1.03
CA GLN A 358 1.24 -11.22 1.80
C GLN A 358 1.66 -11.26 3.28
N SER A 359 0.77 -10.78 4.14
CA SER A 359 0.91 -10.85 5.59
C SER A 359 1.19 -12.28 6.04
N GLY A 360 2.34 -12.48 6.68
CA GLY A 360 2.72 -13.75 7.30
C GLY A 360 3.97 -13.61 8.17
N SER A 361 3.79 -13.08 9.39
CA SER A 361 4.63 -13.29 10.59
C SER A 361 6.08 -12.75 10.60
N PRO A 362 6.62 -12.38 11.79
CA PRO A 362 8.00 -11.90 11.92
C PRO A 362 9.01 -13.02 11.65
N THR A 363 10.04 -12.72 10.88
CA THR A 363 11.15 -13.62 10.58
C THR A 363 11.92 -13.98 11.85
N HIS A 364 11.76 -15.21 12.32
CA HIS A 364 12.65 -15.86 13.29
C HIS A 364 13.87 -16.43 12.56
N SER A 365 15.08 -16.19 13.08
CA SER A 365 16.28 -16.89 12.64
C SER A 365 16.27 -18.31 13.18
N ILE A 366 16.19 -19.31 12.30
CA ILE A 366 16.25 -20.74 12.65
C ILE A 366 17.70 -21.20 12.51
N GLY A 367 18.34 -21.56 13.63
CA GLY A 367 19.59 -22.32 13.63
C GLY A 367 19.28 -23.80 13.84
N VAL A 368 19.60 -24.65 12.87
CA VAL A 368 19.50 -26.12 13.00
C VAL A 368 20.88 -26.68 13.32
N ALA A 369 21.02 -27.31 14.50
CA ALA A 369 22.21 -28.07 14.84
C ALA A 369 21.81 -29.49 15.29
N GLY A 370 22.30 -30.49 14.54
CA GLY A 370 22.67 -31.83 14.99
C GLY A 370 21.66 -32.71 15.75
N ARG A 371 21.15 -33.73 15.03
CA ARG A 371 20.52 -35.01 15.43
C ARG A 371 19.67 -35.02 16.72
N ASP A 372 18.41 -35.40 16.52
CA ASP A 372 17.31 -35.53 17.49
C ASP A 372 16.48 -34.25 17.67
N ASN A 373 15.67 -33.95 16.65
CA ASN A 373 14.41 -33.18 16.63
C ASN A 373 14.08 -32.26 17.85
N VAL A 374 14.97 -31.36 18.24
CA VAL A 374 14.69 -30.28 19.21
C VAL A 374 14.83 -28.95 18.50
N VAL A 375 13.75 -28.16 18.50
CA VAL A 375 13.69 -26.81 17.92
C VAL A 375 13.63 -25.80 19.06
N VAL A 376 14.64 -24.93 19.15
CA VAL A 376 14.67 -23.81 20.11
C VAL A 376 14.44 -22.51 19.35
N ILE A 377 13.38 -21.79 19.69
CA ILE A 377 13.04 -20.49 19.10
C ILE A 377 13.43 -19.39 20.09
N ALA A 378 14.42 -18.57 19.73
CA ALA A 378 14.86 -17.44 20.53
C ALA A 378 14.49 -16.11 19.84
N GLY A 379 14.14 -15.11 20.65
CA GLY A 379 13.83 -13.75 20.19
C GLY A 379 15.10 -12.95 19.83
N PRO A 380 14.94 -11.79 19.16
CA PRO A 380 16.06 -10.93 18.78
C PRO A 380 16.87 -10.50 20.01
N GLY A 381 18.19 -10.74 19.99
CA GLY A 381 19.12 -10.35 21.07
C GLY A 381 19.43 -11.43 22.11
N ALA A 382 18.89 -12.64 21.99
CA ALA A 382 19.22 -13.77 22.87
C ALA A 382 20.39 -14.61 22.31
N SER A 383 21.31 -15.02 23.19
CA SER A 383 22.34 -16.03 22.88
C SER A 383 21.92 -17.39 23.45
N VAL A 384 21.89 -18.42 22.60
CA VAL A 384 21.59 -19.80 23.02
C VAL A 384 22.88 -20.62 23.00
N SER A 385 23.20 -21.28 24.12
CA SER A 385 24.27 -22.28 24.20
C SER A 385 23.68 -23.65 24.53
N VAL A 386 24.11 -24.67 23.78
CA VAL A 386 23.76 -26.08 24.00
C VAL A 386 25.04 -26.80 24.38
N SER A 387 25.09 -27.36 25.59
CA SER A 387 26.23 -28.13 26.05
C SER A 387 25.77 -29.46 26.65
N GLY A 388 25.76 -30.52 25.86
CA GLY A 388 25.43 -31.87 26.32
C GLY A 388 24.59 -32.67 25.33
N THR A 389 24.53 -33.98 25.53
CA THR A 389 23.86 -34.96 24.64
C THR A 389 22.44 -35.30 25.09
N GLY A 390 21.69 -34.36 25.69
CA GLY A 390 20.32 -34.60 26.14
C GLY A 390 19.50 -33.33 26.35
N ALA A 391 18.17 -33.46 26.27
CA ALA A 391 17.19 -32.36 26.23
C ALA A 391 17.06 -31.50 27.52
N ALA A 392 17.91 -31.71 28.53
CA ALA A 392 17.83 -31.03 29.83
C ALA A 392 18.82 -29.85 30.00
N ASP A 393 19.76 -29.64 29.06
CA ASP A 393 20.86 -28.66 29.21
C ASP A 393 20.78 -27.49 28.20
N VAL A 394 19.65 -26.78 28.19
CA VAL A 394 19.48 -25.52 27.43
C VAL A 394 19.45 -24.34 28.39
N SER A 395 20.42 -23.42 28.26
CA SER A 395 20.45 -22.18 29.03
C SER A 395 20.34 -20.96 28.12
N VAL A 396 19.50 -19.99 28.51
CA VAL A 396 19.26 -18.74 27.78
C VAL A 396 19.63 -17.58 28.69
N SER A 397 20.52 -16.70 28.25
CA SER A 397 20.90 -15.47 28.97
C SER A 397 20.60 -14.23 28.13
N SER A 398 19.97 -13.23 28.74
CA SER A 398 19.76 -11.89 28.17
C SER A 398 20.91 -10.96 28.55
N VAL A 399 21.32 -10.10 27.63
CA VAL A 399 22.29 -9.02 27.90
C VAL A 399 21.52 -7.84 28.51
N ASP A 400 21.84 -7.51 29.77
CA ASP A 400 21.35 -6.29 30.42
C ASP A 400 22.08 -5.07 29.85
N GLU A 401 21.34 -4.10 29.30
CA GLU A 401 21.73 -2.70 29.31
C GLU A 401 20.48 -1.79 29.37
N SER A 402 20.47 -0.97 30.41
CA SER A 402 19.50 0.02 30.85
C SER A 402 19.34 1.21 29.88
N ASP A 403 18.12 1.58 29.49
CA ASP A 403 17.36 2.69 30.12
C ASP A 403 16.00 2.95 29.42
N ALA A 404 14.98 3.18 30.25
CA ALA A 404 13.69 3.85 30.03
C ALA A 404 12.75 3.49 28.84
N GLY A 405 11.72 2.69 29.16
CA GLY A 405 10.32 3.09 28.91
C GLY A 405 9.49 2.28 27.92
N SER A 406 8.91 1.16 28.37
CA SER A 406 7.48 0.80 28.19
C SER A 406 7.24 -0.63 28.70
N GLN A 407 6.51 -0.75 29.81
CA GLN A 407 5.96 -2.03 30.30
C GLN A 407 4.68 -2.33 29.53
N TYR A 408 4.57 -3.51 28.91
CA TYR A 408 3.39 -4.40 28.86
C TYR A 408 3.60 -5.47 27.77
N TRP A 409 4.27 -6.58 28.13
CA TRP A 409 4.10 -7.92 27.56
C TRP A 409 4.80 -8.89 28.52
N GLN A 410 4.07 -9.42 29.49
CA GLN A 410 4.47 -10.63 30.22
C GLN A 410 3.24 -11.51 30.35
N ASP A 411 3.32 -12.69 29.75
CA ASP A 411 2.78 -13.98 30.17
C ASP A 411 2.36 -14.79 28.95
N GLU A 412 3.20 -15.75 28.56
CA GLU A 412 2.79 -17.03 27.98
C GLU A 412 4.00 -17.98 27.93
N VAL A 413 4.05 -18.91 28.89
CA VAL A 413 4.95 -20.07 28.87
C VAL A 413 4.08 -21.28 28.57
N PHE A 414 4.26 -21.94 27.41
CA PHE A 414 3.59 -23.20 27.10
C PHE A 414 4.55 -24.39 27.25
N THR A 415 4.10 -25.37 28.02
CA THR A 415 4.78 -26.65 28.34
C THR A 415 4.79 -27.61 27.15
N ALA A 416 5.90 -28.34 26.96
CA ALA A 416 6.07 -29.36 25.93
C ALA A 416 5.21 -30.61 26.18
N LEU A 417 4.60 -31.16 25.11
CA LEU A 417 4.01 -32.50 25.09
C LEU A 417 4.95 -33.45 24.34
N THR A 418 5.54 -34.41 25.06
CA THR A 418 6.23 -35.57 24.48
C THR A 418 5.20 -36.66 24.20
N THR A 419 5.25 -37.25 23.00
CA THR A 419 4.43 -38.41 22.63
C THR A 419 5.29 -39.67 22.71
N ASP A 420 5.17 -40.42 23.80
CA ASP A 420 5.73 -41.78 23.90
C ASP A 420 4.61 -42.81 23.64
N MET A 421 4.79 -43.59 22.57
CA MET A 421 4.07 -44.83 22.32
C MET A 421 4.65 -45.95 23.19
N GLN A 422 3.84 -46.54 24.07
CA GLN A 422 4.00 -47.93 24.49
C GLN A 422 2.65 -48.66 24.45
N CYS A 423 2.64 -49.76 23.70
CA CYS A 423 1.56 -50.74 23.58
C CYS A 423 1.59 -51.75 24.73
N SER A 424 0.40 -52.18 25.17
CA SER A 424 0.12 -53.59 25.49
C SER A 424 -1.40 -53.83 25.63
N ASP A 425 -1.96 -54.54 24.63
CA ASP A 425 -2.96 -55.64 24.59
C ASP A 425 -3.93 -55.83 25.80
N ASP A 426 -5.24 -56.07 25.64
CA ASP A 426 -5.94 -57.15 24.91
C ASP A 426 -7.34 -56.68 24.36
N GLN A 427 -7.68 -56.88 23.08
CA GLN A 427 -8.53 -57.95 22.48
C GLN A 427 -10.00 -58.02 22.99
N GLU A 428 -11.10 -57.94 22.23
CA GLU A 428 -11.45 -58.58 20.94
C GLU A 428 -12.65 -57.91 20.19
N ARG A 429 -12.56 -57.92 18.84
CA ARG A 429 -13.58 -58.16 17.77
C ARG A 429 -14.72 -57.14 17.51
N SER A 430 -14.64 -56.38 16.40
CA SER A 430 -15.21 -56.65 15.04
C SER A 430 -16.72 -56.29 14.91
N ALA A 431 -17.23 -55.51 13.94
CA ALA A 431 -16.68 -54.84 12.76
C ALA A 431 -17.63 -53.71 12.26
N GLU A 432 -16.99 -52.63 11.79
CA GLU A 432 -17.31 -51.60 10.76
C GLU A 432 -18.65 -50.83 10.68
N PRO A 433 -18.52 -49.49 10.53
CA PRO A 433 -19.21 -48.73 9.49
C PRO A 433 -18.28 -47.90 8.58
N MET A 434 -18.83 -47.53 7.42
CA MET A 434 -18.24 -46.83 6.27
C MET A 434 -17.56 -45.49 6.59
N SER A 435 -16.43 -45.24 5.91
CA SER A 435 -15.73 -43.94 5.83
C SER A 435 -16.04 -43.20 4.52
N PRO A 436 -16.05 -41.86 4.50
CA PRO A 436 -16.16 -41.06 3.28
C PRO A 436 -14.80 -40.85 2.61
N THR A 437 -14.81 -40.96 1.29
CA THR A 437 -13.69 -40.83 0.36
C THR A 437 -13.22 -39.37 0.21
N LEU A 438 -11.92 -39.11 0.39
CA LEU A 438 -11.23 -37.93 -0.14
C LEU A 438 -10.53 -38.36 -1.44
N GLN A 439 -10.91 -37.73 -2.56
CA GLN A 439 -10.27 -37.94 -3.86
C GLN A 439 -8.87 -37.30 -3.88
N SER A 440 -7.86 -38.11 -4.17
CA SER A 440 -6.55 -37.63 -4.62
C SER A 440 -6.59 -37.41 -6.14
N THR A 441 -6.22 -36.19 -6.58
CA THR A 441 -5.91 -35.94 -7.98
C THR A 441 -4.44 -36.27 -8.21
N VAL A 442 -4.19 -37.38 -8.90
CA VAL A 442 -2.88 -37.76 -9.44
C VAL A 442 -2.65 -36.93 -10.71
N ILE A 443 -1.55 -36.16 -10.76
CA ILE A 443 -1.03 -35.60 -12.02
C ILE A 443 0.16 -36.46 -12.41
N GLU A 444 0.01 -37.27 -13.46
CA GLU A 444 1.11 -37.96 -14.13
C GLU A 444 1.95 -36.92 -14.90
N GLY A 445 3.25 -36.83 -14.58
CA GLY A 445 4.21 -35.96 -15.24
C GLY A 445 5.16 -36.75 -16.13
N HIS A 446 5.22 -36.38 -17.42
CA HIS A 446 6.28 -36.80 -18.34
C HIS A 446 7.65 -36.20 -17.96
N ALA A 447 8.72 -36.85 -18.41
CA ALA A 447 10.11 -36.59 -18.05
C ALA A 447 10.57 -35.12 -18.15
N ASN A 448 11.48 -34.75 -17.23
CA ASN A 448 12.15 -33.46 -17.01
C ASN A 448 11.34 -32.38 -16.25
N THR A 449 11.26 -32.54 -14.92
CA THR A 449 10.82 -31.47 -14.02
C THR A 449 12.03 -30.70 -13.49
N VAL A 450 12.03 -29.38 -13.68
CA VAL A 450 13.00 -28.46 -13.07
C VAL A 450 12.30 -27.78 -11.89
N VAL A 451 12.83 -27.93 -10.68
CA VAL A 451 12.32 -27.26 -9.49
C VAL A 451 13.31 -26.17 -9.09
N LYS A 452 12.77 -24.96 -8.85
CA LYS A 452 13.52 -23.78 -8.40
C LYS A 452 13.29 -23.63 -6.90
N ALA A 453 14.35 -23.55 -6.12
CA ALA A 453 14.27 -23.26 -4.69
C ALA A 453 14.14 -21.74 -4.45
N ASP A 454 13.63 -21.36 -3.28
CA ASP A 454 13.41 -19.95 -2.88
C ASP A 454 14.70 -19.14 -2.72
N ASP A 455 15.86 -19.78 -2.71
CA ASP A 455 17.18 -19.14 -2.75
C ASP A 455 17.70 -18.88 -4.18
N GLY A 456 16.89 -19.22 -5.20
CA GLY A 456 17.22 -19.01 -6.61
C GLY A 456 18.07 -20.11 -7.24
N SER A 457 18.42 -21.17 -6.51
CA SER A 457 19.12 -22.32 -7.09
C SER A 457 18.17 -23.25 -7.88
N VAL A 458 18.72 -23.91 -8.90
CA VAL A 458 17.97 -24.81 -9.80
C VAL A 458 18.54 -26.22 -9.67
N VAL A 459 17.71 -27.18 -9.29
CA VAL A 459 18.09 -28.60 -9.21
C VAL A 459 17.38 -29.39 -10.30
N SER A 460 18.16 -30.06 -11.13
CA SER A 460 17.70 -31.03 -12.12
C SER A 460 17.73 -32.43 -11.52
N VAL A 461 16.58 -33.06 -11.32
CA VAL A 461 16.50 -34.47 -10.90
C VAL A 461 16.37 -35.34 -12.14
N ARG A 462 17.38 -36.16 -12.43
CA ARG A 462 17.27 -37.28 -13.38
C ARG A 462 17.05 -38.56 -12.58
N THR A 463 15.96 -39.26 -12.86
CA THR A 463 15.77 -40.64 -12.43
C THR A 463 16.41 -41.56 -13.47
N SER A 464 17.59 -42.10 -13.19
CA SER A 464 18.09 -43.29 -13.89
C SER A 464 17.80 -44.51 -13.02
N GLY A 465 16.82 -45.31 -13.45
CA GLY A 465 16.67 -46.67 -12.97
C GLY A 465 17.84 -47.51 -13.46
N ASP A 466 18.59 -48.07 -12.51
CA ASP A 466 19.19 -49.40 -12.49
C ASP A 466 20.54 -49.35 -11.76
N GLY A 467 20.66 -50.24 -10.77
CA GLY A 467 21.76 -50.25 -9.82
C GLY A 467 23.09 -50.66 -10.45
N GLN A 468 24.14 -49.90 -10.14
CA GLN A 468 25.44 -50.40 -9.69
C GLN A 468 26.30 -49.24 -9.19
N ASP A 469 27.12 -49.53 -8.19
CA ASP A 469 28.08 -48.61 -7.55
C ASP A 469 28.88 -47.79 -8.57
N THR A 470 29.12 -46.49 -8.29
CA THR A 470 30.45 -45.86 -8.38
C THR A 470 30.47 -44.39 -7.93
N THR A 471 31.65 -44.00 -7.48
CA THR A 471 32.10 -42.77 -6.81
C THR A 471 31.91 -41.46 -7.59
N ALA A 472 31.63 -40.37 -6.87
CA ALA A 472 31.55 -39.00 -7.39
C ALA A 472 32.90 -38.44 -7.87
N SER A 473 32.91 -37.79 -9.04
CA SER A 473 33.97 -36.85 -9.46
C SER A 473 33.34 -35.55 -9.93
N GLU A 474 33.79 -34.42 -9.40
CA GLU A 474 33.43 -33.07 -9.86
C GLU A 474 34.13 -32.76 -11.19
N SER A 475 33.40 -32.24 -12.18
CA SER A 475 33.99 -31.50 -13.30
C SER A 475 33.23 -30.20 -13.54
N LYS A 476 33.94 -29.08 -13.39
CA LYS A 476 33.56 -27.76 -13.93
C LYS A 476 33.87 -27.77 -15.42
N ASP A 477 32.90 -27.44 -16.26
CA ASP A 477 33.16 -26.69 -17.50
C ASP A 477 31.89 -26.01 -17.99
N VAL A 478 32.04 -24.72 -18.28
CA VAL A 478 31.05 -23.79 -18.83
C VAL A 478 31.17 -23.84 -20.35
N VAL A 479 30.05 -23.99 -21.06
CA VAL A 479 29.99 -23.83 -22.53
C VAL A 479 29.11 -22.63 -22.84
N ASP A 480 29.74 -21.60 -23.42
CA ASP A 480 29.12 -20.44 -24.04
C ASP A 480 28.26 -20.84 -25.25
N LEU A 481 27.09 -20.23 -25.40
CA LEU A 481 26.37 -20.15 -26.67
C LEU A 481 25.89 -18.71 -26.93
N LEU A 482 26.36 -18.21 -28.07
CA LEU A 482 26.18 -16.88 -28.67
C LEU A 482 24.79 -16.69 -29.29
N ASP A 483 24.37 -15.41 -29.33
CA ASP A 483 23.44 -14.68 -30.23
C ASP A 483 22.30 -15.39 -30.98
N PRO A 484 21.12 -14.75 -31.02
CA PRO A 484 20.27 -14.79 -32.21
C PRO A 484 20.02 -13.39 -32.81
N MET A 485 20.27 -13.33 -34.12
CA MET A 485 19.98 -12.26 -35.05
C MET A 485 18.48 -11.93 -35.20
N SER A 486 18.25 -10.65 -35.52
CA SER A 486 17.40 -10.11 -36.59
C SER A 486 16.20 -10.94 -37.10
N ILE A 487 15.00 -10.39 -36.92
CA ILE A 487 13.83 -10.67 -37.77
C ILE A 487 13.20 -9.32 -38.14
N GLU A 488 13.29 -8.97 -39.42
CA GLU A 488 12.47 -7.97 -40.11
C GLU A 488 11.06 -8.53 -40.33
N LEU A 489 10.05 -7.67 -40.25
CA LEU A 489 8.65 -7.98 -40.57
C LEU A 489 8.22 -7.16 -41.78
N ASP A 490 7.70 -7.86 -42.79
CA ASP A 490 6.71 -7.37 -43.75
C ASP A 490 5.32 -7.31 -43.11
#